data_AF-A0AAE3KTA4-F1
#
_entry.id   AF-A0AAE3KTA4-F1
#
_cell.length_a   1.000
_cell.length_b   1.000
_cell.length_c   1.000
_cell.angle_alpha   90.00
_cell.angle_beta   90.00
_cell.angle_gamma   90.00
#
_symmetry.space_group_name_H-M   'P 1'
#
loop_
_entity.id
_entity.type
_entity.pdbx_description
1 polymer ?
#
loop_
_entity_poly.entity_id
_entity_poly.type
_entity_poly.pdbx_seq_one_letter_code
_entity_poly.pdbx_strand_id
1 'polypeptide(L)'
;MARSQKVSPEYIKKVKSALQGNGYPSQKALASDMGLSESTVKNFLSGKPVDYLNFVELCHKLGLDWQTVAHLDKDFPSGEPSPFITGSPITHPRYFFGRERELKRLFNLLKRHPLQNAAIIGKQRSGKTSLLHYLKNITTTPPTELRPSQKLDWLPHPENYLWIFVDFQDARMANREKLLSYILESLSLEIPTECDLENFMEVVSKKLRSPTIILLDEIGVALKRCPELDDEFWECLRSLATNYTGGNLAFVLATPESPIELAHHTRHTSPFFNIFGYAATLGALTEGEARELIGNSPIEFPEEDVEWILKESGGWPLLLQILCRECLFSLEEGESDGNWREEGLRQIVPFVNLKT
;
A
#
# COMPACT_ATOMS: atom_id res chain seq x y z
N MET A 1 18.09 2.29 -15.32
CA MET A 1 19.22 1.39 -14.96
C MET A 1 18.60 0.13 -14.36
N ALA A 2 18.90 -1.05 -14.90
CA ALA A 2 18.32 -2.30 -14.41
C ALA A 2 18.73 -2.50 -12.94
N ARG A 3 17.74 -2.73 -12.05
CA ARG A 3 17.99 -3.00 -10.63
C ARG A 3 18.76 -4.32 -10.53
N SER A 4 19.91 -4.33 -9.89
CA SER A 4 20.64 -5.58 -9.62
C SER A 4 19.88 -6.42 -8.59
N GLN A 5 19.92 -7.75 -8.73
CA GLN A 5 19.33 -8.71 -7.80
C GLN A 5 20.40 -9.61 -7.17
N LYS A 6 20.13 -10.10 -5.95
CA LYS A 6 20.99 -11.02 -5.19
C LYS A 6 20.16 -12.16 -4.61
N VAL A 7 20.76 -13.32 -4.42
CA VAL A 7 20.11 -14.48 -3.78
C VAL A 7 19.96 -14.20 -2.27
N SER A 8 18.80 -14.49 -1.69
CA SER A 8 18.59 -14.37 -0.24
C SER A 8 19.55 -15.29 0.53
N PRO A 9 20.17 -14.84 1.64
CA PRO A 9 21.14 -15.64 2.41
C PRO A 9 20.67 -17.04 2.78
N GLU A 10 19.37 -17.20 3.07
CA GLU A 10 18.76 -18.47 3.45
C GLU A 10 18.74 -19.49 2.30
N TYR A 11 18.70 -19.01 1.04
CA TYR A 11 18.66 -19.85 -0.15
C TYR A 11 20.04 -20.08 -0.79
N ILE A 12 21.11 -19.42 -0.33
CA ILE A 12 22.47 -19.58 -0.90
C ILE A 12 22.90 -21.06 -0.94
N LYS A 13 22.63 -21.83 0.13
CA LYS A 13 22.96 -23.26 0.16
C LYS A 13 22.16 -24.03 -0.90
N LYS A 14 20.86 -23.74 -1.04
CA LYS A 14 19.96 -24.36 -2.02
C LYS A 14 20.42 -24.05 -3.46
N VAL A 15 20.76 -22.80 -3.75
CA VAL A 15 21.25 -22.38 -5.06
C VAL A 15 22.58 -23.05 -5.41
N LYS A 16 23.51 -23.17 -4.46
CA LYS A 16 24.77 -23.91 -4.68
C LYS A 16 24.55 -25.40 -4.93
N SER A 17 23.62 -26.04 -4.22
CA SER A 17 23.26 -27.44 -4.44
C SER A 17 22.58 -27.67 -5.80
N ALA A 18 21.78 -26.70 -6.26
CA ALA A 18 21.11 -26.76 -7.57
C ALA A 18 22.10 -26.80 -8.74
N LEU A 19 23.31 -26.27 -8.58
CA LEU A 19 24.37 -26.33 -9.59
C LEU A 19 24.69 -27.79 -9.97
N GLN A 20 24.95 -28.64 -8.97
CA GLN A 20 25.24 -30.06 -9.19
C GLN A 20 23.97 -30.84 -9.53
N GLY A 21 22.83 -30.49 -8.93
CA GLY A 21 21.54 -31.13 -9.18
C GLY A 21 21.04 -30.99 -10.63
N ASN A 22 21.45 -29.94 -11.34
CA ASN A 22 21.11 -29.71 -12.74
C ASN A 22 22.25 -30.08 -13.71
N GLY A 23 23.20 -30.92 -13.27
CA GLY A 23 24.21 -31.52 -14.16
C GLY A 23 25.41 -30.63 -14.50
N TYR A 24 25.62 -29.51 -13.80
CA TYR A 24 26.81 -28.68 -14.00
C TYR A 24 27.96 -29.12 -13.08
N PRO A 25 29.08 -29.61 -13.63
CA PRO A 25 30.22 -30.08 -12.83
C PRO A 25 31.02 -28.94 -12.20
N SER A 26 30.87 -27.70 -12.69
CA SER A 26 31.56 -26.52 -12.16
C SER A 26 30.84 -25.22 -12.50
N GLN A 27 31.17 -24.13 -11.79
CA GLN A 27 30.67 -22.77 -12.08
C GLN A 27 31.07 -22.32 -13.50
N LYS A 28 32.27 -22.71 -13.94
CA LYS A 28 32.80 -22.43 -15.28
C LYS A 28 31.96 -23.07 -16.39
N ALA A 29 31.45 -24.29 -16.16
CA ALA A 29 30.57 -24.98 -17.11
C ALA A 29 29.24 -24.25 -17.28
N LEU A 30 28.63 -23.81 -16.17
CA LEU A 30 27.41 -22.99 -16.21
C LEU A 30 27.65 -21.63 -16.88
N ALA A 31 28.77 -20.97 -16.57
CA ALA A 31 29.13 -19.69 -17.18
C ALA A 31 29.27 -19.80 -18.71
N SER A 32 29.93 -20.86 -19.19
CA SER A 32 30.10 -21.11 -20.63
C SER A 32 28.77 -21.43 -21.33
N ASP A 33 27.88 -22.18 -20.70
CA ASP A 33 26.57 -22.55 -21.27
C ASP A 33 25.60 -21.35 -21.34
N MET A 34 25.71 -20.43 -20.38
CA MET A 34 24.88 -19.22 -20.35
C MET A 34 25.49 -18.03 -21.10
N GLY A 35 26.72 -18.16 -21.64
CA GLY A 35 27.42 -17.03 -22.27
C GLY A 35 27.77 -15.90 -21.29
N LEU A 36 27.87 -16.21 -19.99
CA LEU A 36 28.14 -15.25 -18.92
C LEU A 36 29.60 -15.32 -18.44
N SER A 37 30.07 -14.27 -17.78
CA SER A 37 31.37 -14.33 -17.10
C SER A 37 31.31 -15.25 -15.87
N GLU A 38 32.40 -15.97 -15.60
CA GLU A 38 32.53 -16.80 -14.39
C GLU A 38 32.37 -15.97 -13.10
N SER A 39 32.74 -14.69 -13.14
CA SER A 39 32.51 -13.74 -12.05
C SER A 39 31.03 -13.49 -11.77
N THR A 40 30.18 -13.44 -12.81
CA THR A 40 28.73 -13.23 -12.68
C THR A 40 28.07 -14.44 -12.05
N VAL A 41 28.42 -15.65 -12.50
CA VAL A 41 27.95 -16.90 -11.90
C VAL A 41 28.42 -17.04 -10.44
N LYS A 42 29.69 -16.72 -10.16
CA LYS A 42 30.23 -16.70 -8.79
C LYS A 42 29.47 -15.71 -7.90
N ASN A 43 29.15 -14.52 -8.40
CA ASN A 43 28.39 -13.51 -7.66
C ASN A 43 26.99 -14.02 -7.32
N PHE A 44 26.27 -14.58 -8.30
CA PHE A 44 24.97 -15.20 -8.10
C PHE A 44 25.01 -16.31 -7.03
N LEU A 45 25.93 -17.27 -7.16
CA LEU A 45 26.07 -18.39 -6.21
C LEU A 45 26.52 -17.98 -4.81
N SER A 46 27.07 -16.78 -4.65
CA SER A 46 27.53 -16.24 -3.36
C SER A 46 26.58 -15.20 -2.76
N GLY A 47 25.43 -14.93 -3.39
CA GLY A 47 24.47 -13.94 -2.91
C GLY A 47 24.94 -12.50 -3.08
N LYS A 48 25.85 -12.24 -4.03
CA LYS A 48 26.25 -10.88 -4.42
C LYS A 48 25.33 -10.34 -5.53
N PRO A 49 25.21 -9.01 -5.68
CA PRO A 49 24.38 -8.42 -6.73
C PRO A 49 24.83 -8.82 -8.13
N VAL A 50 23.85 -9.17 -8.97
CA VAL A 50 23.96 -9.51 -10.38
C VAL A 50 22.86 -8.78 -11.14
N ASP A 51 23.06 -8.47 -12.42
CA ASP A 51 22.02 -7.87 -13.25
C ASP A 51 20.72 -8.72 -13.23
N TYR A 52 19.56 -8.06 -13.22
CA TYR A 52 18.25 -8.71 -13.12
C TYR A 52 18.02 -9.79 -14.19
N LEU A 53 18.38 -9.51 -15.45
CA LEU A 53 18.16 -10.47 -16.54
C LEU A 53 19.02 -11.71 -16.32
N ASN A 54 20.30 -11.51 -16.01
CA ASN A 54 21.21 -12.60 -15.69
C ASN A 54 20.73 -13.40 -14.46
N PHE A 55 20.15 -12.75 -13.45
CA PHE A 55 19.63 -13.39 -12.25
C PHE A 55 18.45 -14.33 -12.58
N VAL A 56 17.46 -13.84 -13.34
CA VAL A 56 16.28 -14.61 -13.73
C VAL A 56 16.68 -15.79 -14.63
N GLU A 57 17.57 -15.56 -15.59
CA GLU A 57 18.06 -16.60 -16.49
C GLU A 57 18.83 -17.70 -15.74
N LEU A 58 19.68 -17.34 -14.78
CA LEU A 58 20.39 -18.30 -13.92
C LEU A 58 19.43 -19.12 -13.04
N CYS A 59 18.41 -18.49 -12.47
CA CYS A 59 17.37 -19.19 -11.70
C CYS A 59 16.60 -20.17 -12.57
N HIS A 60 16.14 -19.75 -13.75
CA HIS A 60 15.41 -20.61 -14.69
C HIS A 60 16.27 -21.81 -15.12
N LYS A 61 17.55 -21.57 -15.44
CA LYS A 61 18.48 -22.62 -15.86
C LYS A 61 18.76 -23.65 -14.75
N LEU A 62 18.69 -23.24 -13.50
CA LEU A 62 18.88 -24.10 -12.33
C LEU A 62 17.57 -24.67 -11.77
N GLY A 63 16.43 -24.47 -12.46
CA GLY A 63 15.12 -24.95 -12.02
C GLY A 63 14.65 -24.31 -10.71
N LEU A 64 15.10 -23.08 -10.44
CA LEU A 64 14.75 -22.32 -9.24
C LEU A 64 13.71 -21.26 -9.61
N ASP A 65 12.68 -21.14 -8.79
CA ASP A 65 11.82 -19.97 -8.85
C ASP A 65 12.59 -18.74 -8.37
N TRP A 66 12.81 -17.79 -9.27
CA TRP A 66 13.58 -16.58 -9.02
C TRP A 66 12.90 -15.69 -7.98
N GLN A 67 11.56 -15.69 -7.88
CA GLN A 67 10.83 -14.89 -6.89
C GLN A 67 11.04 -15.41 -5.47
N THR A 68 11.10 -16.73 -5.32
CA THR A 68 11.37 -17.40 -4.05
C THR A 68 12.82 -17.21 -3.58
N VAL A 69 13.81 -17.29 -4.48
CA VAL A 69 15.24 -17.26 -4.09
C VAL A 69 15.86 -15.86 -4.12
N ALA A 70 15.22 -14.91 -4.81
CA ALA A 70 15.61 -13.52 -4.78
C ALA A 70 15.54 -12.99 -3.34
N HIS A 71 16.55 -12.22 -2.95
CA HIS A 71 16.39 -11.31 -1.85
C HIS A 71 15.41 -10.25 -2.33
N LEU A 72 14.13 -10.47 -2.01
CA LEU A 72 13.17 -9.38 -2.01
C LEU A 72 13.70 -8.45 -0.92
N ASP A 73 14.35 -7.37 -1.33
CA ASP A 73 14.53 -6.23 -0.45
C ASP A 73 13.11 -5.82 -0.05
N LYS A 74 12.60 -6.37 1.07
CA LYS A 74 11.70 -5.61 1.92
C LYS A 74 12.50 -4.37 2.23
N ASP A 75 12.15 -3.26 1.61
CA ASP A 75 12.79 -1.97 1.80
C ASP A 75 12.96 -1.69 3.30
N PHE A 76 14.09 -2.09 3.85
CA PHE A 76 14.68 -1.44 4.99
C PHE A 76 15.69 -0.49 4.38
N PRO A 77 15.36 0.80 4.20
CA PRO A 77 16.43 1.77 4.19
C PRO A 77 17.19 1.54 5.49
N SER A 78 18.48 1.21 5.39
CA SER A 78 19.42 1.11 6.50
C SER A 78 19.77 2.49 7.06
N GLY A 79 18.80 3.40 7.06
CA GLY A 79 18.83 4.72 7.67
C GLY A 79 17.62 4.84 8.57
N GLU A 80 17.72 5.67 9.60
CA GLU A 80 16.57 5.95 10.46
C GLU A 80 15.39 6.42 9.59
N PRO A 81 14.21 5.81 9.71
CA PRO A 81 13.04 6.26 8.96
C PRO A 81 12.77 7.72 9.32
N SER A 82 12.77 8.58 8.30
CA SER A 82 12.55 10.01 8.50
C SER A 82 11.24 10.22 9.29
N PRO A 83 11.26 11.06 10.34
CA PRO A 83 10.06 11.36 11.11
C PRO A 83 8.98 12.02 10.25
N PHE A 84 9.39 12.60 9.11
CA PHE A 84 8.50 13.27 8.18
C PHE A 84 8.53 12.63 6.78
N ILE A 85 7.44 11.95 6.42
CA ILE A 85 7.34 11.20 5.16
C ILE A 85 6.63 12.06 4.12
N THR A 86 7.35 12.36 3.04
CA THR A 86 6.85 13.17 1.91
C THR A 86 6.76 12.35 0.63
N GLY A 87 5.69 12.55 -0.14
CA GLY A 87 5.55 12.02 -1.51
C GLY A 87 5.06 10.59 -1.63
N SER A 88 5.41 9.70 -0.70
CA SER A 88 4.90 8.32 -0.65
C SER A 88 3.75 8.17 0.35
N PRO A 89 2.80 7.26 0.11
CA PRO A 89 1.80 6.92 1.12
C PRO A 89 2.45 6.40 2.41
N ILE A 90 1.98 6.88 3.55
CA ILE A 90 2.34 6.32 4.86
C ILE A 90 1.74 4.91 4.97
N THR A 91 2.60 3.90 5.10
CA THR A 91 2.20 2.49 5.22
C THR A 91 2.29 1.96 6.65
N HIS A 92 3.23 2.48 7.43
CA HIS A 92 3.46 2.04 8.80
C HIS A 92 2.63 2.88 9.80
N PRO A 93 1.80 2.27 10.67
CA PRO A 93 0.83 3.02 11.47
C PRO A 93 1.42 4.10 12.38
N ARG A 94 2.65 3.90 12.88
CA ARG A 94 3.38 4.89 13.71
C ARG A 94 3.45 6.30 13.11
N TYR A 95 3.51 6.41 11.78
CA TYR A 95 3.66 7.69 11.08
C TYR A 95 2.34 8.28 10.60
N PHE A 96 1.21 7.63 10.88
CA PHE A 96 -0.12 8.14 10.51
C PHE A 96 -0.71 8.96 11.66
N PHE A 97 -1.16 10.18 11.36
CA PHE A 97 -1.61 11.15 12.37
C PHE A 97 -3.04 11.62 12.11
N GLY A 98 -3.78 11.83 13.21
CA GLY A 98 -5.16 12.30 13.22
C GLY A 98 -6.16 11.36 12.57
N ARG A 99 -7.29 11.95 12.13
CA ARG A 99 -8.46 11.25 11.56
C ARG A 99 -9.22 10.39 12.56
N GLU A 100 -9.15 10.74 13.84
CA GLU A 100 -9.72 9.89 14.90
C GLU A 100 -11.24 9.73 14.77
N ARG A 101 -11.93 10.77 14.28
CA ARG A 101 -13.38 10.72 14.03
C ARG A 101 -13.71 9.79 12.86
N GLU A 102 -12.95 9.87 11.78
CA GLU A 102 -13.11 9.05 10.59
C GLU A 102 -12.79 7.58 10.91
N LEU A 103 -11.68 7.32 11.59
CA LEU A 103 -11.26 5.99 12.04
C LEU A 103 -12.35 5.34 12.92
N LYS A 104 -12.87 6.06 13.92
CA LYS A 104 -13.97 5.57 14.77
C LYS A 104 -15.18 5.15 13.95
N ARG A 105 -15.56 5.94 12.95
CA ARG A 105 -16.72 5.63 12.11
C ARG A 105 -16.44 4.45 11.19
N LEU A 106 -15.27 4.42 10.54
CA LEU A 106 -14.86 3.32 9.64
C LEU A 106 -14.79 1.99 10.40
N PHE A 107 -14.06 1.92 11.52
CA PHE A 107 -14.00 0.69 12.31
C PHE A 107 -15.34 0.30 12.93
N ASN A 108 -16.23 1.25 13.26
CA ASN A 108 -17.58 0.91 13.71
C ASN A 108 -18.42 0.19 12.64
N LEU A 109 -18.17 0.46 11.35
CA LEU A 109 -18.80 -0.23 10.23
C LEU A 109 -18.21 -1.62 10.01
N LEU A 110 -16.91 -1.77 10.25
CA LEU A 110 -16.18 -3.03 10.03
C LEU A 110 -16.22 -3.99 11.23
N LYS A 111 -16.53 -3.51 12.43
CA LYS A 111 -16.60 -4.35 13.64
C LYS A 111 -17.96 -5.00 13.88
N ARG A 112 -19.01 -4.54 13.19
CA ARG A 112 -20.39 -5.00 13.39
C ARG A 112 -20.78 -5.93 12.24
N HIS A 113 -21.59 -6.93 12.55
CA HIS A 113 -22.17 -7.81 11.55
C HIS A 113 -23.61 -7.36 11.21
N PRO A 114 -24.00 -7.31 9.92
CA PRO A 114 -23.16 -7.50 8.74
C PRO A 114 -22.14 -6.36 8.57
N LEU A 115 -20.99 -6.66 7.96
CA LEU A 115 -20.00 -5.66 7.59
C LEU A 115 -20.61 -4.64 6.63
N GLN A 116 -20.19 -3.39 6.73
CA GLN A 116 -20.72 -2.30 5.90
C GLN A 116 -19.63 -1.65 5.06
N ASN A 117 -19.98 -1.32 3.81
CA ASN A 117 -19.09 -0.67 2.86
C ASN A 117 -18.91 0.81 3.20
N ALA A 118 -17.72 1.34 2.92
CA ALA A 118 -17.40 2.75 3.15
C ALA A 118 -16.61 3.35 1.99
N ALA A 119 -16.78 4.64 1.76
CA ALA A 119 -15.95 5.42 0.85
C ALA A 119 -15.06 6.38 1.63
N ILE A 120 -13.85 6.61 1.14
CA ILE A 120 -12.90 7.60 1.61
C ILE A 120 -12.73 8.59 0.47
N ILE A 121 -13.33 9.77 0.63
CA ILE A 121 -13.37 10.82 -0.38
C ILE A 121 -12.34 11.89 -0.01
N GLY A 122 -11.60 12.39 -0.98
CA GLY A 122 -10.79 13.59 -0.77
C GLY A 122 -9.86 13.89 -1.92
N LYS A 123 -9.38 15.14 -1.96
CA LYS A 123 -8.44 15.62 -2.98
C LYS A 123 -7.20 14.74 -3.09
N GLN A 124 -6.49 14.83 -4.22
CA GLN A 124 -5.21 14.15 -4.37
C GLN A 124 -4.27 14.52 -3.23
N ARG A 125 -3.52 13.57 -2.68
CA ARG A 125 -2.60 13.76 -1.54
C ARG A 125 -3.26 14.16 -0.20
N SER A 126 -4.57 13.99 -0.02
CA SER A 126 -5.25 14.17 1.28
C SER A 126 -4.96 13.06 2.31
N GLY A 127 -4.27 11.99 1.90
CA GLY A 127 -3.94 10.84 2.75
C GLY A 127 -4.86 9.62 2.60
N LYS A 128 -5.62 9.50 1.49
CA LYS A 128 -6.55 8.37 1.26
C LYS A 128 -5.86 7.01 1.29
N THR A 129 -4.84 6.81 0.45
CA THR A 129 -4.03 5.58 0.40
C THR A 129 -3.38 5.28 1.74
N SER A 130 -2.87 6.30 2.44
CA SER A 130 -2.31 6.18 3.78
C SER A 130 -3.34 5.71 4.80
N LEU A 131 -4.57 6.22 4.74
CA LEU A 131 -5.67 5.77 5.60
C LEU A 131 -6.05 4.31 5.30
N LEU A 132 -6.07 3.88 4.02
CA LEU A 132 -6.30 2.47 3.67
C LEU A 132 -5.23 1.56 4.27
N HIS A 133 -3.95 1.90 4.13
CA HIS A 133 -2.86 1.14 4.76
C HIS A 133 -2.97 1.14 6.29
N TYR A 134 -3.33 2.29 6.89
CA TYR A 134 -3.54 2.37 8.32
C TYR A 134 -4.64 1.41 8.79
N LEU A 135 -5.80 1.40 8.13
CA LEU A 135 -6.91 0.48 8.46
C LEU A 135 -6.46 -0.98 8.42
N LYS A 136 -5.69 -1.37 7.40
CA LYS A 136 -5.18 -2.72 7.21
C LYS A 136 -4.19 -3.15 8.30
N ASN A 137 -3.30 -2.24 8.70
CA ASN A 137 -2.12 -2.60 9.48
C ASN A 137 -2.30 -2.36 10.99
N ILE A 138 -3.04 -1.33 11.41
CA ILE A 138 -3.07 -0.88 12.81
C ILE A 138 -3.49 -1.98 13.79
N THR A 139 -4.42 -2.86 13.40
CA THR A 139 -4.97 -3.86 14.33
C THR A 139 -4.07 -5.07 14.55
N THR A 140 -3.02 -5.23 13.75
CA THR A 140 -2.07 -6.35 13.83
C THR A 140 -0.62 -5.90 14.05
N THR A 141 -0.34 -4.59 14.00
CA THR A 141 0.98 -4.04 14.34
C THR A 141 1.29 -4.20 15.84
N PRO A 142 2.48 -4.70 16.21
CA PRO A 142 2.87 -4.85 17.61
C PRO A 142 2.84 -3.51 18.38
N PRO A 143 2.41 -3.48 19.66
CA PRO A 143 2.36 -2.25 20.46
C PRO A 143 3.72 -1.52 20.57
N THR A 144 4.83 -2.26 20.51
CA THR A 144 6.20 -1.72 20.55
C THR A 144 6.56 -0.87 19.33
N GLU A 145 5.84 -1.06 18.22
CA GLU A 145 6.06 -0.33 16.97
C GLU A 145 5.11 0.88 16.84
N LEU A 146 4.19 1.07 17.78
CA LEU A 146 3.18 2.14 17.76
C LEU A 146 3.53 3.30 18.68
N ARG A 147 2.83 4.42 18.50
CA ARG A 147 2.87 5.52 19.47
C ARG A 147 2.04 5.14 20.72
N PRO A 148 2.43 5.56 21.94
CA PRO A 148 1.68 5.23 23.15
C PRO A 148 0.21 5.65 23.15
N SER A 149 -0.15 6.70 22.41
CA SER A 149 -1.51 7.20 22.27
C SER A 149 -2.35 6.44 21.22
N GLN A 150 -1.74 5.55 20.42
CA GLN A 150 -2.44 4.90 19.33
C GLN A 150 -3.33 3.77 19.82
N LYS A 151 -4.60 3.87 19.43
CA LYS A 151 -5.60 2.87 19.75
C LYS A 151 -5.36 1.57 18.96
N LEU A 152 -5.50 0.43 19.63
CA LEU A 152 -5.29 -0.91 19.08
C LEU A 152 -6.58 -1.75 19.04
N ASP A 153 -7.48 -1.54 20.00
CA ASP A 153 -8.75 -2.25 20.19
C ASP A 153 -9.84 -1.75 19.22
N TRP A 154 -9.50 -1.61 17.93
CA TRP A 154 -10.44 -1.18 16.90
C TRP A 154 -11.42 -2.28 16.50
N LEU A 155 -10.93 -3.52 16.39
CA LEU A 155 -11.67 -4.70 15.98
C LEU A 155 -11.61 -5.80 17.05
N PRO A 156 -12.70 -6.56 17.26
CA PRO A 156 -12.67 -7.75 18.09
C PRO A 156 -11.92 -8.86 17.35
N HIS A 157 -10.97 -9.55 17.98
CA HIS A 157 -10.23 -10.65 17.35
C HIS A 157 -9.65 -10.28 15.97
N PRO A 158 -8.75 -9.27 15.89
CA PRO A 158 -8.25 -8.74 14.62
C PRO A 158 -7.57 -9.79 13.73
N GLU A 159 -7.07 -10.88 14.31
CA GLU A 159 -6.51 -12.04 13.61
C GLU A 159 -7.50 -12.75 12.68
N ASN A 160 -8.81 -12.59 12.91
CA ASN A 160 -9.84 -13.22 12.09
C ASN A 160 -10.22 -12.39 10.86
N TYR A 161 -9.75 -11.14 10.77
CA TYR A 161 -10.08 -10.24 9.68
C TYR A 161 -9.07 -10.40 8.54
N LEU A 162 -9.58 -10.67 7.34
CA LEU A 162 -8.78 -10.74 6.12
C LEU A 162 -8.81 -9.38 5.41
N TRP A 163 -7.63 -8.85 5.11
CA TRP A 163 -7.50 -7.54 4.44
C TRP A 163 -6.81 -7.69 3.09
N ILE A 164 -7.55 -7.39 2.03
CA ILE A 164 -7.05 -7.43 0.65
C ILE A 164 -6.88 -5.99 0.18
N PHE A 165 -5.73 -5.67 -0.41
CA PHE A 165 -5.45 -4.33 -0.90
C PHE A 165 -5.26 -4.37 -2.41
N VAL A 166 -6.13 -3.69 -3.15
CA VAL A 166 -6.11 -3.62 -4.60
C VAL A 166 -5.79 -2.19 -5.00
N ASP A 167 -4.64 -2.02 -5.67
CA ASP A 167 -4.23 -0.76 -6.28
C ASP A 167 -4.45 -0.84 -7.80
N PHE A 168 -5.39 -0.05 -8.31
CA PHE A 168 -5.68 -0.02 -9.74
C PHE A 168 -4.64 0.73 -10.59
N GLN A 169 -3.60 1.33 -9.98
CA GLN A 169 -2.42 1.77 -10.73
C GLN A 169 -1.51 0.60 -11.13
N ASP A 170 -1.61 -0.55 -10.46
CA ASP A 170 -0.92 -1.77 -10.88
C ASP A 170 -1.61 -2.36 -12.12
N ALA A 171 -0.86 -2.42 -13.24
CA ALA A 171 -1.36 -2.97 -14.50
C ALA A 171 -1.84 -4.42 -14.40
N ARG A 172 -1.38 -5.19 -13.39
CA ARG A 172 -1.87 -6.54 -13.14
C ARG A 172 -3.32 -6.55 -12.64
N MET A 173 -3.73 -5.53 -11.88
CA MET A 173 -5.08 -5.38 -11.34
C MET A 173 -6.09 -4.88 -12.38
N ALA A 174 -5.60 -4.41 -13.53
CA ALA A 174 -6.42 -3.96 -14.66
C ALA A 174 -7.02 -5.12 -15.48
N ASN A 175 -6.40 -6.31 -15.40
CA ASN A 175 -6.90 -7.52 -16.05
C ASN A 175 -7.80 -8.29 -15.09
N ARG A 176 -8.99 -8.66 -15.55
CA ARG A 176 -10.05 -9.25 -14.71
C ARG A 176 -9.61 -10.58 -14.12
N GLU A 177 -9.11 -11.49 -14.94
CA GLU A 177 -8.67 -12.82 -14.49
C GLU A 177 -7.55 -12.74 -13.42
N LYS A 178 -6.57 -11.86 -13.62
CA LYS A 178 -5.49 -11.63 -12.66
C LYS A 178 -6.01 -11.02 -11.36
N LEU A 179 -6.95 -10.08 -11.42
CA LEU A 179 -7.56 -9.48 -10.24
C LEU A 179 -8.36 -10.51 -9.44
N LEU A 180 -9.19 -11.33 -10.11
CA LEU A 180 -9.96 -12.38 -9.45
C LEU A 180 -9.03 -13.41 -8.80
N SER A 181 -8.00 -13.85 -9.52
CA SER A 181 -6.98 -14.78 -9.00
C SER A 181 -6.26 -14.19 -7.79
N TYR A 182 -5.88 -12.91 -7.84
CA TYR A 182 -5.24 -12.21 -6.72
C TYR A 182 -6.14 -12.16 -5.48
N ILE A 183 -7.44 -11.90 -5.65
CA ILE A 183 -8.40 -11.89 -4.55
C ILE A 183 -8.52 -13.31 -3.94
N LEU A 184 -8.65 -14.34 -4.76
CA LEU A 184 -8.73 -15.73 -4.29
C LEU A 184 -7.45 -16.17 -3.55
N GLU A 185 -6.28 -15.85 -4.11
CA GLU A 185 -4.99 -16.11 -3.50
C GLU A 185 -4.86 -15.41 -2.13
N SER A 186 -5.25 -14.13 -2.06
CA SER A 186 -5.23 -13.35 -0.81
C SER A 186 -6.18 -13.92 0.26
N LEU A 187 -7.25 -14.59 -0.16
CA LEU A 187 -8.18 -15.31 0.73
C LEU A 187 -7.69 -16.72 1.09
N SER A 188 -6.55 -17.17 0.55
CA SER A 188 -6.09 -18.56 0.63
C SER A 188 -7.13 -19.55 0.11
N LEU A 189 -7.85 -19.18 -0.96
CA LEU A 189 -8.83 -20.02 -1.64
C LEU A 189 -8.23 -20.62 -2.91
N GLU A 190 -8.79 -21.76 -3.33
CA GLU A 190 -8.42 -22.42 -4.58
C GLU A 190 -8.73 -21.52 -5.78
N ILE A 191 -7.74 -21.35 -6.66
CA ILE A 191 -7.90 -20.65 -7.93
C ILE A 191 -8.41 -21.66 -8.97
N PRO A 192 -9.59 -21.44 -9.57
CA PRO A 192 -10.11 -22.29 -10.64
C PRO A 192 -9.18 -22.34 -11.85
N THR A 193 -9.25 -23.42 -12.63
CA THR A 193 -8.49 -23.54 -13.89
C THR A 193 -8.88 -22.44 -14.89
N GLU A 194 -10.15 -22.06 -14.93
CA GLU A 194 -10.67 -20.90 -15.64
C GLU A 194 -11.14 -19.87 -14.61
N CYS A 195 -10.31 -18.86 -14.34
CA CYS A 195 -10.60 -17.85 -13.32
C CYS A 195 -11.47 -16.71 -13.87
N ASP A 196 -12.69 -17.06 -14.30
CA ASP A 196 -13.71 -16.12 -14.74
C ASP A 196 -14.62 -15.65 -13.58
N LEU A 197 -15.57 -14.78 -13.90
CA LEU A 197 -16.48 -14.21 -12.89
C LEU A 197 -17.39 -15.27 -12.26
N GLU A 198 -17.89 -16.22 -13.03
CA GLU A 198 -18.83 -17.25 -12.54
C GLU A 198 -18.14 -18.18 -11.55
N ASN A 199 -16.97 -18.72 -11.91
CA ASN A 199 -16.20 -19.60 -11.03
C ASN A 199 -15.70 -18.85 -9.79
N PHE A 200 -15.31 -17.58 -9.94
CA PHE A 200 -14.95 -16.73 -8.80
C PHE A 200 -16.13 -16.57 -7.83
N MET A 201 -17.32 -16.24 -8.35
CA MET A 201 -18.54 -16.10 -7.55
C MET A 201 -18.86 -17.38 -6.78
N GLU A 202 -18.73 -18.53 -7.43
CA GLU A 202 -19.00 -19.84 -6.81
C GLU A 202 -18.04 -20.12 -5.65
N VAL A 203 -16.73 -19.89 -5.86
CA VAL A 203 -15.71 -20.13 -4.83
C VAL A 203 -15.92 -19.20 -3.63
N VAL A 204 -16.07 -17.89 -3.88
CA VAL A 204 -16.22 -16.90 -2.80
C VAL A 204 -17.51 -17.10 -2.02
N SER A 205 -18.65 -17.29 -2.70
CA SER A 205 -19.95 -17.48 -2.02
C SER A 205 -20.00 -18.72 -1.12
N LYS A 206 -19.33 -19.82 -1.51
CA LYS A 206 -19.32 -21.07 -0.73
C LYS A 206 -18.28 -21.09 0.38
N LYS A 207 -17.10 -20.51 0.13
CA LYS A 207 -15.91 -20.68 0.98
C LYS A 207 -15.57 -19.47 1.85
N LEU A 208 -16.08 -18.26 1.56
CA LEU A 208 -15.82 -17.09 2.41
C LEU A 208 -16.58 -17.20 3.73
N ARG A 209 -15.85 -17.36 4.84
CA ARG A 209 -16.40 -17.49 6.20
C ARG A 209 -15.93 -16.42 7.15
N SER A 210 -14.70 -15.95 6.98
CA SER A 210 -14.10 -14.93 7.82
C SER A 210 -14.50 -13.53 7.35
N PRO A 211 -14.60 -12.55 8.26
CA PRO A 211 -14.76 -11.14 7.89
C PRO A 211 -13.62 -10.68 6.96
N THR A 212 -13.96 -10.29 5.75
CA THR A 212 -13.03 -9.86 4.71
C THR A 212 -13.32 -8.42 4.32
N ILE A 213 -12.27 -7.60 4.31
CA ILE A 213 -12.32 -6.23 3.82
C ILE A 213 -11.42 -6.12 2.59
N ILE A 214 -12.02 -5.70 1.48
CA ILE A 214 -11.30 -5.39 0.25
C ILE A 214 -11.16 -3.87 0.15
N LEU A 215 -9.92 -3.41 0.23
CA LEU A 215 -9.51 -2.02 0.07
C LEU A 215 -9.25 -1.77 -1.42
N LEU A 216 -10.01 -0.84 -2.01
CA LEU A 216 -9.93 -0.50 -3.42
C LEU A 216 -9.36 0.92 -3.53
N ASP A 217 -8.11 1.03 -3.96
CA ASP A 217 -7.43 2.31 -4.16
C ASP A 217 -7.39 2.71 -5.63
N GLU A 218 -7.39 4.02 -5.91
CA GLU A 218 -7.29 4.57 -7.26
C GLU A 218 -8.34 4.03 -8.24
N ILE A 219 -9.56 3.76 -7.77
CA ILE A 219 -10.68 3.22 -8.59
C ILE A 219 -10.99 4.08 -9.84
N GLY A 220 -10.68 5.37 -9.81
CA GLY A 220 -10.83 6.23 -10.98
C GLY A 220 -9.95 5.79 -12.16
N VAL A 221 -8.85 5.09 -11.90
CA VAL A 221 -8.01 4.43 -12.91
C VAL A 221 -8.73 3.22 -13.48
N ALA A 222 -9.29 2.35 -12.63
CA ALA A 222 -10.06 1.18 -13.04
C ALA A 222 -11.17 1.57 -14.04
N LEU A 223 -12.00 2.53 -13.65
CA LEU A 223 -13.17 2.95 -14.42
C LEU A 223 -12.83 3.68 -15.72
N LYS A 224 -11.62 4.24 -15.85
CA LYS A 224 -11.21 4.98 -17.05
C LYS A 224 -10.34 4.16 -18.00
N ARG A 225 -9.57 3.21 -17.47
CA ARG A 225 -8.46 2.57 -18.20
C ARG A 225 -8.55 1.05 -18.26
N CYS A 226 -9.53 0.43 -17.61
CA CYS A 226 -9.64 -1.02 -17.54
C CYS A 226 -10.97 -1.50 -18.16
N PRO A 227 -11.01 -1.75 -19.49
CA PRO A 227 -12.24 -2.16 -20.18
C PRO A 227 -12.83 -3.49 -19.69
N GLU A 228 -11.99 -4.37 -19.14
CA GLU A 228 -12.44 -5.66 -18.59
C GLU A 228 -13.18 -5.51 -17.25
N LEU A 229 -13.06 -4.37 -16.58
CA LEU A 229 -13.75 -4.05 -15.32
C LEU A 229 -15.03 -3.25 -15.63
N ASP A 230 -15.91 -3.89 -16.38
CA ASP A 230 -17.17 -3.35 -16.87
C ASP A 230 -18.31 -3.38 -15.83
N ASP A 231 -19.50 -2.96 -16.23
CA ASP A 231 -20.66 -2.91 -15.32
C ASP A 231 -21.04 -4.29 -14.79
N GLU A 232 -20.85 -5.37 -15.57
CA GLU A 232 -21.08 -6.76 -15.15
C GLU A 232 -20.14 -7.14 -13.99
N PHE A 233 -18.85 -6.82 -14.12
CA PHE A 233 -17.86 -7.05 -13.06
C PHE A 233 -18.26 -6.35 -11.75
N TRP A 234 -18.62 -5.06 -11.80
CA TRP A 234 -18.99 -4.30 -10.60
C TRP A 234 -20.31 -4.80 -10.00
N GLU A 235 -21.28 -5.18 -10.82
CA GLU A 235 -22.53 -5.79 -10.36
C GLU A 235 -22.30 -7.12 -9.64
N CYS A 236 -21.38 -7.93 -10.15
CA CYS A 236 -20.92 -9.16 -9.52
C CYS A 236 -20.37 -8.90 -8.10
N LEU A 237 -19.44 -7.95 -7.93
CA LEU A 237 -18.91 -7.57 -6.61
C LEU A 237 -20.00 -7.08 -5.66
N ARG A 238 -20.93 -6.27 -6.16
CA ARG A 238 -22.09 -5.82 -5.37
C ARG A 238 -22.90 -6.99 -4.85
N SER A 239 -23.20 -7.93 -5.75
CA SER A 239 -24.02 -9.10 -5.44
C SER A 239 -23.35 -9.98 -4.38
N LEU A 240 -22.02 -10.15 -4.43
CA LEU A 240 -21.26 -10.87 -3.40
C LEU A 240 -21.42 -10.24 -2.01
N ALA A 241 -21.16 -8.94 -1.89
CA ALA A 241 -21.21 -8.27 -0.59
C ALA A 241 -22.63 -8.22 -0.02
N THR A 242 -23.64 -8.09 -0.88
CA THR A 242 -25.03 -7.91 -0.40
C THR A 242 -25.77 -9.22 -0.17
N ASN A 243 -25.55 -10.26 -0.99
CA ASN A 243 -26.43 -11.42 -1.01
C ASN A 243 -25.74 -12.75 -0.66
N TYR A 244 -24.46 -12.91 -0.97
CA TYR A 244 -23.85 -14.26 -1.03
C TYR A 244 -22.78 -14.54 0.02
N THR A 245 -22.27 -13.53 0.71
CA THR A 245 -21.21 -13.68 1.72
C THR A 245 -21.72 -13.69 3.16
N GLY A 246 -23.04 -13.69 3.34
CA GLY A 246 -23.68 -13.71 4.65
C GLY A 246 -23.40 -12.47 5.52
N GLY A 247 -22.89 -11.39 4.93
CA GLY A 247 -22.47 -10.19 5.67
C GLY A 247 -21.00 -10.17 6.06
N ASN A 248 -20.18 -11.12 5.59
CA ASN A 248 -18.75 -11.21 5.89
C ASN A 248 -17.85 -10.47 4.89
N LEU A 249 -18.39 -9.79 3.88
CA LEU A 249 -17.59 -9.03 2.91
C LEU A 249 -17.94 -7.54 2.96
N ALA A 250 -16.93 -6.70 3.07
CA ALA A 250 -17.07 -5.25 2.88
C ALA A 250 -15.98 -4.68 1.97
N PHE A 251 -16.33 -3.58 1.31
CA PHE A 251 -15.43 -2.79 0.48
C PHE A 251 -15.15 -1.44 1.14
N VAL A 252 -13.89 -1.01 1.12
CA VAL A 252 -13.52 0.37 1.43
C VAL A 252 -12.86 0.99 0.19
N LEU A 253 -13.50 2.01 -0.36
CA LEU A 253 -13.10 2.64 -1.61
C LEU A 253 -12.38 3.96 -1.35
N ALA A 254 -11.25 4.23 -1.99
CA ALA A 254 -10.63 5.56 -2.01
C ALA A 254 -10.90 6.28 -3.33
N THR A 255 -11.51 7.47 -3.26
CA THR A 255 -11.93 8.24 -4.43
C THR A 255 -11.67 9.74 -4.29
N PRO A 256 -11.50 10.48 -5.40
CA PRO A 256 -11.39 11.93 -5.35
C PRO A 256 -12.74 12.63 -5.07
N GLU A 257 -13.84 12.03 -5.50
CA GLU A 257 -15.21 12.55 -5.41
C GLU A 257 -16.19 11.44 -4.95
N SER A 258 -17.49 11.72 -4.86
CA SER A 258 -18.47 10.69 -4.45
C SER A 258 -18.41 9.46 -5.38
N PRO A 259 -18.51 8.21 -4.86
CA PRO A 259 -18.54 7.02 -5.71
C PRO A 259 -19.62 7.08 -6.81
N ILE A 260 -20.77 7.67 -6.49
CA ILE A 260 -21.89 7.85 -7.42
C ILE A 260 -21.54 8.85 -8.52
N GLU A 261 -20.97 10.01 -8.14
CA GLU A 261 -20.53 11.04 -9.09
C GLU A 261 -19.43 10.51 -10.00
N LEU A 262 -18.47 9.77 -9.44
CA LEU A 262 -17.38 9.16 -10.18
C LEU A 262 -17.90 8.20 -11.25
N ALA A 263 -18.84 7.32 -10.89
CA ALA A 263 -19.46 6.39 -11.82
C ALA A 263 -20.19 7.12 -12.96
N HIS A 264 -20.96 8.18 -12.63
CA HIS A 264 -21.62 9.01 -13.65
C HIS A 264 -20.62 9.68 -14.61
N HIS A 265 -19.53 10.25 -14.09
CA HIS A 265 -18.49 10.88 -14.90
C HIS A 265 -17.76 9.90 -15.82
N THR A 266 -17.62 8.63 -15.41
CA THR A 266 -16.99 7.58 -16.20
C THR A 266 -17.99 6.77 -17.05
N ARG A 267 -19.28 7.17 -17.06
CA ARG A 267 -20.38 6.52 -17.79
C ARG A 267 -20.66 5.07 -17.37
N HIS A 268 -20.27 4.71 -16.15
CA HIS A 268 -20.67 3.46 -15.54
C HIS A 268 -22.05 3.59 -14.91
N THR A 269 -22.88 2.56 -15.06
CA THR A 269 -24.24 2.54 -14.52
C THR A 269 -24.42 1.51 -13.41
N SER A 270 -23.35 0.78 -13.08
CA SER A 270 -23.41 -0.29 -12.09
C SER A 270 -23.94 0.21 -10.73
N PRO A 271 -24.93 -0.49 -10.14
CA PRO A 271 -25.42 -0.22 -8.80
C PRO A 271 -24.37 -0.45 -7.70
N PHE A 272 -23.18 -0.96 -8.02
CA PHE A 272 -22.10 -1.14 -7.05
C PHE A 272 -21.79 0.15 -6.30
N PHE A 273 -21.74 1.29 -6.99
CA PHE A 273 -21.39 2.57 -6.38
C PHE A 273 -22.47 3.12 -5.42
N ASN A 274 -23.65 2.50 -5.37
CA ASN A 274 -24.74 2.87 -4.47
C ASN A 274 -24.65 2.20 -3.09
N ILE A 275 -23.78 1.19 -2.90
CA ILE A 275 -23.73 0.43 -1.63
C ILE A 275 -22.87 1.08 -0.55
N PHE A 276 -22.21 2.20 -0.85
CA PHE A 276 -21.33 2.93 0.06
C PHE A 276 -22.13 3.90 0.94
N GLY A 277 -22.82 3.36 1.95
CA GLY A 277 -23.73 4.13 2.82
C GLY A 277 -23.03 5.17 3.72
N TYR A 278 -21.71 5.07 3.90
CA TYR A 278 -20.92 6.05 4.63
C TYR A 278 -19.73 6.52 3.79
N ALA A 279 -19.50 7.84 3.79
CA ALA A 279 -18.34 8.46 3.20
C ALA A 279 -17.55 9.26 4.26
N ALA A 280 -16.26 8.92 4.42
CA ALA A 280 -15.29 9.72 5.17
C ALA A 280 -14.63 10.73 4.23
N THR A 281 -14.91 12.02 4.44
CA THR A 281 -14.28 13.10 3.66
C THR A 281 -12.99 13.56 4.34
N LEU A 282 -11.85 13.43 3.65
CA LEU A 282 -10.54 13.85 4.14
C LEU A 282 -10.24 15.30 3.73
N GLY A 283 -10.05 16.17 4.72
CA GLY A 283 -9.67 17.58 4.56
C GLY A 283 -8.37 17.92 5.28
N ALA A 284 -8.21 19.14 5.77
CA ALA A 284 -7.13 19.47 6.70
C ALA A 284 -7.23 18.65 8.00
N LEU A 285 -6.12 18.45 8.70
CA LEU A 285 -6.11 17.98 10.09
C LEU A 285 -6.62 19.10 10.99
N THR A 286 -7.20 18.71 12.13
CA THR A 286 -7.45 19.68 13.21
C THR A 286 -6.12 20.17 13.79
N GLU A 287 -6.13 21.33 14.44
CA GLU A 287 -4.90 21.89 15.03
C GLU A 287 -4.22 20.92 16.01
N GLY A 288 -5.00 20.23 16.86
CA GLY A 288 -4.47 19.25 17.80
C GLY A 288 -3.80 18.05 17.10
N GLU A 289 -4.39 17.55 16.02
CA GLU A 289 -3.81 16.48 15.20
C GLU A 289 -2.56 16.95 14.44
N ALA A 290 -2.55 18.20 13.97
CA ALA A 290 -1.40 18.79 13.30
C ALA A 290 -0.23 18.99 14.27
N ARG A 291 -0.48 19.46 15.49
CA ARG A 291 0.52 19.55 16.55
C ARG A 291 1.07 18.18 16.96
N GLU A 292 0.23 17.14 17.02
CA GLU A 292 0.71 15.76 17.26
C GLU A 292 1.68 15.31 16.16
N LEU A 293 1.41 15.62 14.90
CA LEU A 293 2.31 15.32 13.78
C LEU A 293 3.63 16.09 13.92
N ILE A 294 3.58 17.39 14.18
CA ILE A 294 4.78 18.23 14.36
C ILE A 294 5.63 17.70 15.52
N GLY A 295 4.99 17.31 16.63
CA GLY A 295 5.64 16.74 17.81
C GLY A 295 6.28 15.36 17.59
N ASN A 296 6.15 14.76 16.40
CA ASN A 296 6.91 13.56 16.03
C ASN A 296 8.39 13.86 15.72
N SER A 297 8.76 15.14 15.66
CA SER A 297 10.15 15.55 15.47
C SER A 297 11.04 15.02 16.61
N PRO A 298 12.26 14.52 16.31
CA PRO A 298 13.25 14.17 17.34
C PRO A 298 13.81 15.39 18.05
N ILE A 299 13.79 16.56 17.41
CA ILE A 299 14.19 17.85 17.98
C ILE A 299 12.93 18.69 18.17
N GLU A 300 12.71 19.18 19.39
CA GLU A 300 11.56 20.05 19.68
C GLU A 300 11.66 21.35 18.88
N PHE A 301 10.60 21.66 18.13
CA PHE A 301 10.55 22.89 17.33
C PHE A 301 10.18 24.08 18.22
N PRO A 302 10.82 25.26 18.02
CA PRO A 302 10.39 26.49 18.67
C PRO A 302 8.90 26.78 18.40
N GLU A 303 8.17 27.27 19.40
CA GLU A 303 6.72 27.52 19.26
C GLU A 303 6.41 28.50 18.11
N GLU A 304 7.29 29.46 17.83
CA GLU A 304 7.15 30.36 16.68
C GLU A 304 7.17 29.60 15.34
N ASP A 305 8.03 28.59 15.21
CA ASP A 305 8.12 27.75 14.02
C ASP A 305 6.91 26.82 13.91
N VAL A 306 6.42 26.28 15.04
CA VAL A 306 5.18 25.48 15.09
C VAL A 306 3.99 26.30 14.58
N GLU A 307 3.79 27.50 15.11
CA GLU A 307 2.72 28.42 14.68
C GLU A 307 2.84 28.78 13.20
N TRP A 308 4.07 29.04 12.74
CA TRP A 308 4.32 29.34 11.33
C TRP A 308 3.99 28.16 10.41
N ILE A 309 4.41 26.94 10.79
CA ILE A 309 4.10 25.69 10.05
C ILE A 309 2.59 25.47 10.00
N LEU A 310 1.88 25.62 11.11
CA LEU A 310 0.42 25.47 11.17
C LEU A 310 -0.29 26.44 10.23
N LYS A 311 0.12 27.71 10.26
CA LYS A 311 -0.43 28.76 9.41
C LYS A 311 -0.19 28.48 7.92
N GLU A 312 1.05 28.20 7.52
CA GLU A 312 1.39 28.05 6.09
C GLU A 312 0.88 26.74 5.48
N SER A 313 0.84 25.66 6.28
CA SER A 313 0.28 24.39 5.86
C SER A 313 -1.26 24.38 5.82
N GLY A 314 -1.92 25.23 6.61
CA GLY A 314 -3.36 25.19 6.80
C GLY A 314 -3.86 23.82 7.31
N GLY A 315 -3.02 23.08 8.04
CA GLY A 315 -3.32 21.76 8.57
C GLY A 315 -3.32 20.62 7.53
N TRP A 316 -2.94 20.86 6.27
CA TRP A 316 -2.90 19.78 5.27
C TRP A 316 -1.74 18.81 5.53
N PRO A 317 -1.99 17.48 5.62
CA PRO A 317 -0.96 16.51 6.00
C PRO A 317 0.33 16.60 5.16
N LEU A 318 0.22 16.67 3.84
CA LEU A 318 1.39 16.76 2.96
C LEU A 318 2.20 18.04 3.22
N LEU A 319 1.52 19.17 3.39
CA LEU A 319 2.18 20.46 3.59
C LEU A 319 2.88 20.49 4.95
N LEU A 320 2.21 19.97 6.00
CA LEU A 320 2.81 19.78 7.32
C LEU A 320 4.09 18.93 7.23
N GLN A 321 4.02 17.77 6.57
CA GLN A 321 5.17 16.87 6.42
C GLN A 321 6.35 17.54 5.70
N ILE A 322 6.09 18.31 4.63
CA ILE A 322 7.14 19.04 3.91
C ILE A 322 7.77 20.10 4.82
N LEU A 323 6.96 20.97 5.43
CA LEU A 323 7.50 22.07 6.24
C LEU A 323 8.24 21.56 7.49
N CYS A 324 7.75 20.49 8.13
CA CYS A 324 8.42 19.89 9.27
C CYS A 324 9.76 19.25 8.88
N ARG A 325 9.84 18.63 7.69
CA ARG A 325 11.09 18.07 7.17
C ARG A 325 12.15 19.16 6.98
N GLU A 326 11.78 20.29 6.37
CA GLU A 326 12.71 21.41 6.17
C GLU A 326 13.12 22.07 7.51
N CYS A 327 12.18 22.22 8.44
CA CYS A 327 12.47 22.73 9.79
C CYS A 327 13.45 21.83 10.54
N LEU A 328 13.20 20.51 10.53
CA LEU A 328 14.10 19.54 11.16
C LEU A 328 15.49 19.58 10.54
N PHE A 329 15.58 19.60 9.21
CA PHE A 329 16.87 19.69 8.51
C PHE A 329 17.67 20.93 8.94
N SER A 330 17.02 22.09 9.03
CA SER A 330 17.66 23.34 9.50
C SER A 330 18.19 23.22 10.93
N LEU A 331 17.44 22.56 11.82
CA LEU A 331 17.83 22.38 13.22
C LEU A 331 18.99 21.39 13.37
N GLU A 332 19.03 20.34 12.53
CA GLU A 332 20.11 19.35 12.50
C GLU A 332 21.43 19.96 11.99
N GLU A 333 21.37 20.83 10.97
CA GLU A 333 22.54 21.51 10.40
C GLU A 333 22.97 22.76 11.19
N GLY A 334 22.18 23.20 12.18
CA GLY A 334 22.47 24.38 13.00
C GLY A 334 22.37 25.71 12.21
N GLU A 335 21.60 25.73 11.12
CA GLU A 335 21.36 26.94 10.35
C GLU A 335 20.44 27.88 11.14
N SER A 336 20.93 29.10 11.45
CA SER A 336 20.17 30.12 12.19
C SER A 336 19.55 31.21 11.30
N ASP A 337 19.75 31.12 9.99
CA ASP A 337 19.49 32.23 9.06
C ASP A 337 18.04 32.28 8.53
N GLY A 338 17.13 31.40 9.00
CA GLY A 338 15.72 31.39 8.56
C GLY A 338 15.50 30.97 7.11
N ASN A 339 16.56 30.55 6.40
CA ASN A 339 16.54 30.11 5.01
C ASN A 339 15.57 28.94 4.75
N TRP A 340 15.38 28.08 5.76
CA TRP A 340 14.48 26.93 5.66
C TRP A 340 13.01 27.32 5.43
N ARG A 341 12.56 28.46 5.95
CA ARG A 341 11.18 28.94 5.74
C ARG A 341 10.96 29.29 4.27
N GLU A 342 11.93 29.93 3.61
CA GLU A 342 11.88 30.24 2.18
C GLU A 342 11.89 28.98 1.33
N GLU A 343 12.76 28.02 1.65
CA GLU A 343 12.82 26.75 0.93
C GLU A 343 11.55 25.91 1.16
N GLY A 344 11.04 25.84 2.39
CA GLY A 344 9.77 25.19 2.71
C GLY A 344 8.62 25.76 1.91
N LEU A 345 8.54 27.10 1.77
CA LEU A 345 7.56 27.77 0.90
C LEU A 345 7.72 27.33 -0.56
N ARG A 346 8.95 27.28 -1.10
CA ARG A 346 9.20 26.79 -2.48
C ARG A 346 8.75 25.34 -2.67
N GLN A 347 9.02 24.48 -1.70
CA GLN A 347 8.68 23.05 -1.77
C GLN A 347 7.16 22.81 -1.72
N ILE A 348 6.38 23.68 -1.05
CA ILE A 348 4.92 23.54 -1.00
C ILE A 348 4.20 24.16 -2.21
N VAL A 349 4.85 25.02 -3.01
CA VAL A 349 4.24 25.70 -4.19
C VAL A 349 3.45 24.74 -5.08
N PRO A 350 3.96 23.55 -5.48
CA PRO A 350 3.24 22.63 -6.36
C PRO A 350 1.93 22.06 -5.76
N PHE A 351 1.69 22.27 -4.46
CA PHE A 351 0.61 21.68 -3.68
C PHE A 351 -0.28 22.72 -2.98
N VAL A 352 -0.08 24.02 -3.25
CA VAL A 352 -0.87 25.10 -2.63
C VAL A 352 -2.36 24.99 -2.98
N ASN A 353 -2.69 24.40 -4.13
CA ASN A 353 -4.05 24.10 -4.55
C ASN A 353 -4.82 23.16 -3.61
N LEU A 354 -4.17 22.51 -2.66
CA LEU A 354 -4.86 21.76 -1.60
C LEU A 354 -5.64 22.69 -0.68
N LYS A 355 -5.14 23.91 -0.45
CA LYS A 355 -5.75 24.93 0.43
C LYS A 355 -6.99 25.60 -0.16
N THR A 356 -7.18 25.52 -1.48
CA THR A 356 -8.33 26.03 -2.24
C THR A 356 -9.25 24.89 -2.60
#